data_AF-A0A6L7HSX2-F1
#
_entry.id   AF-A0A6L7HSX2-F1
#
_cell.length_a   1.000
_cell.length_b   1.000
_cell.length_c   1.000
_cell.angle_alpha   90.00
_cell.angle_beta   90.00
_cell.angle_gamma   90.00
#
_symmetry.space_group_name_H-M   'P 1'
#
loop_
_entity.id
_entity.type
_entity.pdbx_description
1 polymer ?
#
loop_
_entity_poly.entity_id
_entity_poly.type
_entity_poly.pdbx_seq_one_letter_code
_entity_poly.pdbx_strand_id
1 'polypeptide(L)'
;MCRGLLLIILSFAISSPILADDVLLGQAFEQRQSGVQIQGEGEVIRLLSDDTKGSRHQRFILRLASGQTLLVAHNIDLAPRIADLKVGDSVGFFGEYEWNERGGVIHWTHHDPRGRHPAGWLSHGGRKYH
;
A
#
# COMPACT_ATOMS: atom_id res chain seq x y z
N MET A 1 32.81 -46.87 14.31
CA MET A 1 31.67 -46.29 13.58
C MET A 1 30.93 -45.36 14.54
N CYS A 2 31.23 -44.07 14.53
CA CYS A 2 30.60 -43.09 15.43
C CYS A 2 29.67 -42.18 14.62
N ARG A 3 28.46 -42.01 15.11
CA ARG A 3 27.31 -41.37 14.46
C ARG A 3 27.57 -39.88 14.18
N GLY A 4 27.25 -39.45 12.96
CA GLY A 4 27.31 -38.05 12.55
C GLY A 4 26.23 -37.21 13.23
N LEU A 5 26.63 -36.04 13.71
CA LEU A 5 25.74 -34.98 14.16
C LEU A 5 25.35 -34.15 12.93
N LEU A 6 24.12 -34.31 12.44
CA LEU A 6 23.58 -33.50 11.36
C LEU A 6 23.12 -32.16 11.96
N LEU A 7 23.93 -31.12 11.82
CA LEU A 7 23.53 -29.73 12.09
C LEU A 7 22.61 -29.27 10.97
N ILE A 8 21.30 -29.31 11.20
CA ILE A 8 20.31 -28.63 10.35
C ILE A 8 20.35 -27.15 10.73
N ILE A 9 21.14 -26.37 10.00
CA ILE A 9 21.00 -24.91 10.00
C ILE A 9 19.80 -24.60 9.12
N LEU A 10 18.63 -24.48 9.75
CA LEU A 10 17.44 -23.97 9.09
C LEU A 10 17.59 -22.44 9.00
N SER A 11 18.30 -21.97 7.98
CA SER A 11 18.38 -20.54 7.65
C SER A 11 16.99 -20.09 7.17
N PHE A 12 16.19 -19.55 8.08
CA PHE A 12 14.99 -18.80 7.72
C PHE A 12 15.42 -17.52 6.99
N ALA A 13 15.21 -17.46 5.69
CA ALA A 13 15.25 -16.21 4.95
C ALA A 13 14.04 -15.37 5.37
N ILE A 14 14.24 -14.42 6.28
CA ILE A 14 13.26 -13.36 6.52
C ILE A 14 13.41 -12.36 5.37
N SER A 15 12.82 -12.68 4.22
CA SER A 15 12.55 -11.65 3.21
C SER A 15 11.38 -10.83 3.74
N SER A 16 11.65 -9.63 4.25
CA SER A 16 10.62 -8.67 4.65
C SER A 16 10.21 -7.86 3.42
N PRO A 17 9.14 -8.23 2.68
CA PRO A 17 8.73 -7.52 1.46
C PRO A 17 8.41 -6.04 1.73
N ILE A 18 7.90 -5.73 2.93
CA ILE A 18 7.51 -4.37 3.34
C ILE A 18 8.68 -3.38 3.23
N LEU A 19 9.88 -3.77 3.65
CA LEU A 19 11.06 -2.90 3.59
C LEU A 19 11.55 -2.69 2.14
N ALA A 20 11.38 -3.69 1.28
CA ALA A 20 11.80 -3.60 -0.12
C ALA A 20 10.87 -2.67 -0.92
N ASP A 21 9.57 -2.71 -0.65
CA ASP A 21 8.61 -1.88 -1.37
C ASP A 21 8.59 -0.42 -0.89
N ASP A 22 8.88 -0.15 0.40
CA ASP A 22 9.11 1.21 0.91
C ASP A 22 10.33 1.87 0.21
N VAL A 23 11.37 1.10 -0.06
CA VAL A 23 12.54 1.55 -0.86
C VAL A 23 12.12 1.84 -2.30
N LEU A 24 11.30 0.98 -2.92
CA LEU A 24 10.81 1.19 -4.28
C LEU A 24 9.99 2.48 -4.40
N LEU A 25 9.11 2.75 -3.44
CA LEU A 25 8.31 3.98 -3.43
C LEU A 25 9.20 5.22 -3.22
N GLY A 26 10.16 5.16 -2.30
CA GLY A 26 11.14 6.23 -2.11
C GLY A 26 11.93 6.53 -3.39
N GLN A 27 12.39 5.49 -4.09
CA GLN A 27 13.08 5.64 -5.39
C GLN A 27 12.17 6.25 -6.46
N ALA A 28 10.92 5.80 -6.56
CA ALA A 28 9.94 6.37 -7.48
C ALA A 28 9.68 7.84 -7.18
N PHE A 29 9.66 8.22 -5.90
CA PHE A 29 9.50 9.62 -5.49
C PHE A 29 10.72 10.48 -5.85
N GLU A 30 11.94 10.03 -5.51
CA GLU A 30 13.19 10.72 -5.84
C GLU A 30 13.36 10.93 -7.35
N GLN A 31 12.98 9.93 -8.14
CA GLN A 31 13.10 9.93 -9.60
C GLN A 31 11.87 10.53 -10.31
N ARG A 32 10.87 10.99 -9.55
CA ARG A 32 9.61 11.55 -10.07
C ARG A 32 8.87 10.63 -11.04
N GLN A 33 8.87 9.33 -10.74
CA GLN A 33 8.22 8.31 -11.55
C GLN A 33 6.74 8.16 -11.18
N SER A 34 5.93 7.88 -12.18
CA SER A 34 4.49 7.64 -12.12
C SER A 34 4.16 6.31 -12.81
N GLY A 35 2.95 5.79 -12.62
CA GLY A 35 2.52 4.53 -13.23
C GLY A 35 3.24 3.29 -12.67
N VAL A 36 3.72 3.36 -11.43
CA VAL A 36 4.46 2.25 -10.79
C VAL A 36 3.53 1.49 -9.87
N GLN A 37 3.38 0.18 -10.07
CA GLN A 37 2.59 -0.66 -9.17
C GLN A 37 3.40 -0.95 -7.89
N ILE A 38 2.87 -0.57 -6.73
CA ILE A 38 3.56 -0.67 -5.43
C ILE A 38 2.66 -1.33 -4.40
N GLN A 39 3.23 -2.25 -3.62
CA GLN A 39 2.66 -2.76 -2.38
C GLN A 39 3.31 -2.04 -1.20
N GLY A 40 2.61 -1.83 -0.09
CA GLY A 40 3.22 -1.21 1.08
C GLY A 40 2.30 -1.19 2.26
N GLU A 41 2.77 -0.59 3.35
CA GLU A 41 2.00 -0.38 4.56
C GLU A 41 2.36 0.97 5.17
N GLY A 42 1.38 1.65 5.76
CA GLY A 42 1.64 2.91 6.45
C GLY A 42 0.62 3.17 7.54
N GLU A 43 0.99 4.08 8.44
CA GLU A 43 0.12 4.57 9.50
C GLU A 43 -0.74 5.72 8.97
N VAL A 44 -2.05 5.67 9.22
CA VAL A 44 -2.96 6.77 8.89
C VAL A 44 -2.66 7.97 9.77
N ILE A 45 -2.14 9.05 9.18
CA ILE A 45 -1.84 10.28 9.90
C ILE A 45 -2.92 11.35 9.75
N ARG A 46 -3.78 11.21 8.73
CA ARG A 46 -4.87 12.16 8.47
C ARG A 46 -5.99 11.53 7.67
N LEU A 47 -7.22 11.73 8.12
CA LEU A 47 -8.43 11.48 7.34
C LEU A 47 -8.82 12.74 6.58
N LEU A 48 -9.25 12.59 5.33
CA LEU A 48 -9.77 13.68 4.50
C LEU A 48 -11.25 13.40 4.20
N SER A 49 -12.01 14.45 3.84
CA SER A 49 -13.35 14.23 3.30
C SER A 49 -13.27 13.39 2.03
N ASP A 50 -14.24 12.49 1.85
CA ASP A 50 -14.38 11.75 0.60
C ASP A 50 -14.46 12.75 -0.57
N ASP A 51 -13.80 12.42 -1.68
CA ASP A 51 -14.03 13.13 -2.94
C ASP A 51 -15.30 12.59 -3.57
N THR A 52 -16.24 13.48 -3.88
CA THR A 52 -17.54 13.12 -4.48
C THR A 52 -17.72 13.71 -5.86
N LYS A 53 -16.67 14.27 -6.47
CA LYS A 53 -16.72 14.79 -7.84
C LYS A 53 -16.26 13.71 -8.82
N GLY A 54 -17.16 13.29 -9.72
CA GLY A 54 -16.90 12.14 -10.59
C GLY A 54 -17.00 10.83 -9.80
N SER A 55 -16.09 9.89 -10.03
CA SER A 55 -16.00 8.67 -9.22
C SER A 55 -15.67 9.03 -7.79
N ARG A 56 -16.37 8.42 -6.84
CA ARG A 56 -16.22 8.72 -5.41
C ARG A 56 -14.95 8.07 -4.87
N HIS A 57 -14.19 8.80 -4.06
CA HIS A 57 -12.99 8.28 -3.43
C HIS A 57 -12.96 8.53 -1.93
N GLN A 58 -12.66 7.50 -1.15
CA GLN A 58 -12.20 7.67 0.23
C GLN A 58 -10.74 8.14 0.19
N ARG A 59 -10.43 9.18 0.96
CA ARG A 59 -9.10 9.79 0.97
C ARG A 59 -8.53 9.90 2.37
N PHE A 60 -7.27 9.51 2.50
CA PHE A 60 -6.51 9.64 3.74
C PHE A 60 -5.01 9.66 3.43
N ILE A 61 -4.22 10.15 4.38
CA ILE A 61 -2.77 10.25 4.24
C ILE A 61 -2.13 9.19 5.12
N LEU A 62 -1.24 8.41 4.51
CA LEU A 62 -0.36 7.49 5.19
C LEU A 62 1.00 8.14 5.45
N ARG A 63 1.63 7.78 6.57
CA ARG A 63 3.08 7.91 6.77
C ARG A 63 3.70 6.53 6.67
N LEU A 64 4.62 6.37 5.74
CA LEU A 64 5.37 5.13 5.51
C LEU A 64 6.51 5.00 6.53
N ALA A 65 7.13 3.83 6.62
CA ALA A 65 8.26 3.62 7.54
C ALA A 65 9.47 4.48 7.16
N SER A 66 9.60 4.81 5.88
CA SER A 66 10.58 5.80 5.36
C SER A 66 10.35 7.24 5.86
N GLY A 67 9.18 7.54 6.43
CA GLY A 67 8.75 8.89 6.80
C GLY A 67 8.08 9.67 5.68
N GLN A 68 8.12 9.18 4.43
CA GLN A 68 7.38 9.76 3.32
C GLN A 68 5.86 9.71 3.59
N THR A 69 5.15 10.73 3.14
CA THR A 69 3.69 10.76 3.17
C THR A 69 3.10 10.34 1.83
N LEU A 70 1.99 9.62 1.85
CA LEU A 70 1.32 9.13 0.65
C LEU A 70 -0.19 9.38 0.75
N LEU A 71 -0.77 10.03 -0.27
CA LEU A 71 -2.24 10.14 -0.35
C LEU A 71 -2.81 8.83 -0.88
N VAL A 72 -3.76 8.23 -0.16
CA VAL A 72 -4.58 7.15 -0.69
C VAL A 72 -5.83 7.75 -1.33
N ALA A 73 -6.11 7.39 -2.59
CA ALA A 73 -7.35 7.71 -3.31
C ALA A 73 -8.07 6.41 -3.66
N HIS A 74 -8.86 5.88 -2.72
CA HIS A 74 -9.54 4.60 -2.87
C HIS A 74 -10.93 4.79 -3.47
N ASN A 75 -11.15 4.29 -4.68
CA ASN A 75 -12.42 4.43 -5.38
C ASN A 75 -13.53 3.59 -4.71
N ILE A 76 -14.46 4.27 -4.04
CA ILE A 76 -15.54 3.66 -3.28
C ILE A 76 -16.81 3.37 -4.09
N ASP A 77 -16.78 3.63 -5.40
CA ASP A 77 -17.77 3.09 -6.35
C ASP A 77 -17.43 1.66 -6.77
N LEU A 78 -16.14 1.28 -6.70
CA LEU A 78 -15.63 0.00 -7.17
C LEU A 78 -15.31 -0.97 -6.04
N ALA A 79 -14.92 -0.46 -4.87
CA ALA A 79 -14.61 -1.24 -3.68
C ALA A 79 -15.28 -0.64 -2.43
N PRO A 80 -15.54 -1.43 -1.36
CA PRO A 80 -16.16 -0.89 -0.15
C PRO A 80 -15.27 0.13 0.57
N ARG A 81 -15.84 1.26 0.99
CA ARG A 81 -15.20 2.20 1.94
C ARG A 81 -14.78 1.48 3.22
N ILE A 82 -13.61 1.84 3.78
CA ILE A 82 -13.23 1.44 5.14
C ILE A 82 -14.03 2.30 6.12
N ALA A 83 -15.10 1.75 6.68
CA ALA A 83 -16.06 2.50 7.51
C ALA A 83 -15.41 3.09 8.77
N ASP A 84 -14.69 2.26 9.53
CA ASP A 84 -14.15 2.59 10.85
C ASP A 84 -12.66 2.98 10.85
N LEU A 85 -12.17 3.53 9.74
CA LEU A 85 -10.77 3.97 9.63
C LEU A 85 -10.49 5.18 10.54
N LYS A 86 -9.41 5.13 11.31
CA LYS A 86 -9.00 6.14 12.29
C LYS A 86 -7.55 6.56 12.07
N VAL A 87 -7.22 7.74 12.58
CA VAL A 87 -5.81 8.17 12.69
C VAL A 87 -5.09 7.24 13.68
N GLY A 88 -3.89 6.79 13.32
CA GLY A 88 -3.10 5.81 14.05
C GLY A 88 -3.30 4.36 13.59
N ASP A 89 -4.31 4.09 12.75
CA ASP A 89 -4.50 2.74 12.19
C ASP A 89 -3.40 2.42 11.17
N SER A 90 -2.99 1.16 11.09
CA SER A 90 -2.12 0.68 10.03
C SER A 90 -2.93 0.18 8.84
N VAL A 91 -2.57 0.62 7.63
CA VAL A 91 -3.21 0.21 6.39
C VAL A 91 -2.17 -0.30 5.41
N GLY A 92 -2.33 -1.57 5.02
CA GLY A 92 -1.63 -2.14 3.88
C GLY A 92 -2.31 -1.73 2.57
N PHE A 93 -1.54 -1.56 1.50
CA PHE A 93 -2.05 -1.22 0.19
C PHE A 93 -1.32 -1.98 -0.91
N PHE A 94 -2.00 -2.14 -2.03
CA PHE A 94 -1.41 -2.46 -3.32
C PHE A 94 -2.15 -1.66 -4.38
N GLY A 95 -1.43 -0.87 -5.17
CA GLY A 95 -2.03 0.03 -6.14
C GLY A 95 -0.98 0.64 -7.06
N GLU A 96 -1.42 1.53 -7.94
CA GLU A 96 -0.52 2.30 -8.80
C GLU A 96 -0.16 3.62 -8.10
N TYR A 97 1.12 3.96 -8.15
CA TYR A 97 1.69 5.17 -7.59
C TYR A 97 1.84 6.26 -8.65
N GLU A 98 1.41 7.47 -8.30
CA GLU A 98 1.50 8.67 -9.11
C GLU A 98 2.26 9.77 -8.37
N TRP A 99 3.28 10.33 -9.01
CA TRP A 99 4.13 11.34 -8.38
C TRP A 99 3.43 12.69 -8.21
N ASN A 100 3.71 13.35 -7.09
CA ASN A 100 3.52 14.79 -6.90
C ASN A 100 4.49 15.32 -5.84
N GLU A 101 4.61 16.63 -5.71
CA GLU A 101 5.51 17.28 -4.74
C GLU A 101 5.17 17.02 -3.25
N ARG A 102 4.03 16.39 -2.96
CA ARG A 102 3.51 16.09 -1.60
C ARG A 102 3.70 14.63 -1.20
N GLY A 103 4.58 13.91 -1.89
CA GLY A 103 4.89 12.50 -1.62
C GLY A 103 4.08 11.49 -2.46
N GLY A 104 3.25 11.97 -3.38
CA GLY A 104 2.52 11.15 -4.36
C GLY A 104 1.14 10.67 -3.90
N VAL A 105 0.49 9.94 -4.80
CA VAL A 105 -0.84 9.34 -4.62
C VAL A 105 -0.75 7.85 -4.93
N ILE A 106 -1.41 7.01 -4.15
CA ILE A 106 -1.72 5.64 -4.53
C ILE A 106 -3.21 5.52 -4.87
N HIS A 107 -3.48 5.03 -6.07
CA HIS A 107 -4.83 4.75 -6.59
C HIS A 107 -4.89 3.33 -7.17
N TRP A 108 -5.96 3.00 -7.90
CA TRP A 108 -6.19 1.62 -8.38
C TRP A 108 -6.12 0.56 -7.27
N THR A 109 -6.52 0.91 -6.05
CA THR A 109 -6.56 0.01 -4.88
C THR A 109 -7.81 -0.88 -4.87
N HIS A 110 -8.24 -1.33 -6.05
CA HIS A 110 -9.44 -2.12 -6.30
C HIS A 110 -9.24 -2.99 -7.55
N HIS A 111 -10.18 -3.91 -7.83
CA HIS A 111 -10.22 -4.62 -9.10
C HIS A 111 -10.67 -3.69 -10.24
N ASP A 112 -10.03 -3.75 -11.41
CA ASP A 112 -10.58 -3.15 -12.63
C ASP A 112 -11.66 -4.07 -13.20
N PRO A 113 -12.96 -3.68 -13.22
CA PRO A 113 -14.05 -4.53 -13.72
C PRO A 113 -13.88 -4.99 -15.16
N ARG A 114 -13.01 -4.32 -15.93
CA ARG A 114 -12.72 -4.66 -17.33
C ARG A 114 -11.35 -5.33 -17.52
N GLY A 115 -10.59 -5.57 -16.44
CA GLY A 115 -9.35 -6.34 -16.44
C GLY A 115 -8.22 -5.76 -17.30
N ARG A 116 -8.18 -4.44 -17.53
CA ARG A 116 -7.11 -3.77 -18.29
C ARG A 116 -5.98 -3.22 -17.42
N HIS A 117 -6.21 -3.07 -16.12
CA HIS A 117 -5.24 -2.59 -15.15
C HIS A 117 -4.94 -3.67 -14.10
N PRO A 118 -3.69 -3.77 -13.58
CA PRO A 118 -3.40 -4.58 -12.40
C PRO A 118 -4.40 -4.31 -11.26
N ALA A 119 -4.93 -5.38 -10.67
CA ALA A 119 -5.84 -5.25 -9.53
C ALA A 119 -5.08 -4.80 -8.28
N GLY A 120 -5.66 -3.87 -7.54
CA GLY A 120 -5.15 -3.43 -6.24
C GLY A 120 -6.06 -3.80 -5.08
N TRP A 121 -5.67 -3.36 -3.89
CA TRP A 121 -6.44 -3.54 -2.67
C TRP A 121 -5.98 -2.59 -1.55
N LEU A 122 -6.82 -2.41 -0.54
CA LEU A 122 -6.44 -1.96 0.80
C LEU A 122 -6.62 -3.08 1.82
N SER A 123 -5.84 -3.08 2.89
CA SER A 123 -5.95 -4.02 4.00
C SER A 123 -5.97 -3.27 5.32
N HIS A 124 -6.99 -3.49 6.14
CA HIS A 124 -7.15 -2.85 7.44
C HIS A 124 -7.85 -3.82 8.42
N GLY A 125 -7.30 -3.99 9.62
CA GLY A 125 -7.90 -4.82 10.67
C GLY A 125 -8.12 -6.29 10.27
N GLY A 126 -7.24 -6.85 9.44
CA GLY A 126 -7.37 -8.22 8.92
C GLY A 126 -8.37 -8.39 7.77
N ARG A 127 -9.03 -7.31 7.31
CA ARG A 127 -9.92 -7.31 6.15
C ARG A 127 -9.25 -6.68 4.94
N LYS A 128 -9.37 -7.34 3.78
CA LYS A 128 -8.96 -6.79 2.48
C LYS A 128 -10.15 -6.19 1.74
N TYR A 129 -9.94 -5.05 1.10
CA TYR A 129 -10.90 -4.27 0.32
C TYR A 129 -10.40 -4.22 -1.12
N HIS A 130 -11.24 -4.58 -2.09
CA HIS A 130 -10.91 -4.71 -3.51
C HIS A 130 -12.14 -4.45 -4.37
#